data_AF-A0A800APS0-F1
#
_entry.id   AF-A0A800APS0-F1
#
_cell.length_a   1.000
_cell.length_b   1.000
_cell.length_c   1.000
_cell.angle_alpha   90.00
_cell.angle_beta   90.00
_cell.angle_gamma   90.00
#
_symmetry.space_group_name_H-M   'P 1'
#
loop_
_entity.id
_entity.type
_entity.pdbx_description
1 polymer ?
#
loop_
_entity_poly.entity_id
_entity_poly.type
_entity_poly.pdbx_seq_one_letter_code
_entity_poly.pdbx_strand_id
1 'polypeptide(L)'
;MFIESLKIFLTDLKNSFKDLVPIIIVVAFFQAVIIQTVPENLFSIIIGLIIVAVGLAFFIRGLELGIFPIGENLAIDFAKKGSTFWLLLFAFTIGFSTTVAEPALIAIADKAAAISGG
;
A
#
# COMPACT_ATOMS: atom_id res chain seq x y z
N MET A 1 -6.12 19.30 -21.56
CA MET A 1 -7.05 18.45 -20.78
C MET A 1 -6.69 16.96 -20.88
N PHE A 2 -6.94 16.24 -22.00
CA PHE A 2 -6.66 14.78 -22.06
C PHE A 2 -5.17 14.40 -21.93
N ILE A 3 -4.27 15.13 -22.61
CA ILE A 3 -2.81 14.90 -22.57
C ILE A 3 -2.24 15.13 -21.17
N GLU A 4 -2.86 16.02 -20.39
CA GLU A 4 -2.43 16.39 -19.05
C GLU A 4 -2.84 15.32 -18.03
N SER A 5 -4.07 14.81 -18.12
CA SER A 5 -4.51 13.65 -17.35
C SER A 5 -3.68 12.41 -17.63
N LEU A 6 -3.26 12.19 -18.89
CA LEU A 6 -2.41 11.08 -19.25
C LEU A 6 -1.00 11.20 -18.64
N LYS A 7 -0.44 12.41 -18.59
CA LYS A 7 0.87 12.66 -17.94
C LYS A 7 0.81 12.42 -16.43
N ILE A 8 -0.27 12.83 -15.78
CA ILE A 8 -0.49 12.56 -14.35
C ILE A 8 -0.54 11.06 -14.12
N PHE A 9 -1.39 10.35 -14.87
CA PHE A 9 -1.50 8.89 -14.76
C PHE A 9 -0.18 8.15 -15.03
N LEU A 10 0.59 8.56 -16.04
CA LEU A 10 1.93 8.00 -16.30
C LEU A 10 2.90 8.24 -15.14
N THR A 11 2.76 9.35 -14.44
CA THR A 11 3.56 9.65 -13.24
C THR A 11 3.15 8.75 -12.08
N ASP A 12 1.84 8.58 -11.86
CA ASP A 12 1.30 7.69 -10.83
C ASP A 12 1.69 6.22 -11.09
N LEU A 13 1.67 5.80 -12.35
CA LEU A 13 2.13 4.48 -12.77
C LEU A 13 3.62 4.29 -12.52
N LYS A 14 4.45 5.29 -12.83
CA LYS A 14 5.89 5.26 -12.55
C LYS A 14 6.17 5.17 -11.05
N ASN A 15 5.42 5.91 -10.24
CA ASN A 15 5.53 5.86 -8.78
C ASN A 15 5.13 4.48 -8.26
N SER A 16 4.00 3.95 -8.71
CA SER A 16 3.54 2.59 -8.36
C SER A 16 4.57 1.52 -8.71
N PHE A 17 5.24 1.65 -9.86
CA PHE A 17 6.31 0.73 -10.23
C PHE A 17 7.53 0.86 -9.31
N LYS A 18 7.87 2.09 -8.89
CA LYS A 18 8.95 2.35 -7.94
C LYS A 18 8.66 1.74 -6.56
N ASP A 19 7.39 1.70 -6.14
CA ASP A 19 6.99 1.07 -4.88
C ASP A 19 7.17 -0.46 -4.90
N LEU A 20 7.14 -1.09 -6.07
CA LEU A 20 7.41 -2.52 -6.24
C LEU A 20 8.91 -2.85 -6.28
N VAL A 21 9.78 -1.89 -6.59
CA VAL A 21 11.23 -2.12 -6.73
C VAL A 21 11.85 -2.77 -5.48
N PRO A 22 11.58 -2.33 -4.24
CA PRO A 22 12.12 -2.99 -3.04
C PRO A 22 11.73 -4.46 -2.96
N ILE A 23 10.49 -4.81 -3.30
CA ILE A 23 9.99 -6.19 -3.31
C ILE A 23 10.76 -7.00 -4.36
N ILE A 24 10.90 -6.46 -5.58
CA ILE A 24 11.65 -7.10 -6.66
C ILE A 24 13.10 -7.34 -6.26
N ILE A 25 13.76 -6.37 -5.62
CA ILE A 25 15.13 -6.49 -5.13
C ILE A 25 15.24 -7.61 -4.09
N VAL A 26 14.35 -7.65 -3.11
CA VAL A 26 14.36 -8.68 -2.07
C VAL A 26 14.16 -10.06 -2.70
N VAL A 27 13.16 -10.22 -3.57
CA VAL A 27 12.90 -11.50 -4.25
C VAL A 27 14.10 -11.93 -5.09
N ALA A 28 14.67 -11.03 -5.89
CA ALA A 28 15.84 -11.31 -6.71
C ALA A 28 17.06 -11.70 -5.87
N PHE A 29 17.29 -11.04 -4.74
CA PHE A 29 18.36 -11.38 -3.79
C PHE A 29 18.19 -12.80 -3.24
N PHE A 30 16.99 -13.14 -2.75
CA PHE A 30 16.73 -14.48 -2.22
C PHE A 30 16.87 -15.56 -3.30
N GLN A 31 16.41 -15.31 -4.53
CA GLN A 31 16.55 -16.27 -5.62
C GLN A 31 17.99 -16.46 -6.07
N ALA A 32 18.76 -15.37 -6.21
CA ALA A 32 20.14 -15.46 -6.71
C ALA A 32 21.13 -15.96 -5.65
N VAL A 33 21.01 -15.48 -4.40
CA VAL A 33 22.02 -15.72 -3.36
C VAL A 33 21.69 -16.93 -2.49
N ILE A 34 20.42 -17.08 -2.08
CA ILE A 34 20.02 -18.10 -1.09
C ILE A 34 19.52 -19.37 -1.78
N ILE A 35 18.56 -19.24 -2.69
CA ILE A 35 17.92 -20.39 -3.37
C ILE A 35 18.79 -20.87 -4.54
N GLN A 36 19.56 -19.97 -5.15
CA GLN A 36 20.47 -20.22 -6.29
C GLN A 36 19.76 -20.84 -7.51
N THR A 37 18.47 -20.57 -7.68
CA THR A 37 17.70 -21.03 -8.84
C THR A 37 16.89 -19.89 -9.44
N VAL A 38 16.83 -19.88 -10.77
CA VAL A 38 15.92 -18.99 -11.50
C VAL A 38 14.55 -19.66 -11.53
N PRO A 39 13.47 -18.95 -11.18
CA PRO A 39 12.13 -19.51 -11.24
C PRO A 39 11.77 -19.84 -12.69
N GLU A 40 11.26 -21.06 -12.90
CA GLU A 40 10.87 -21.56 -14.24
C GLU A 40 9.81 -20.66 -14.90
N ASN A 41 8.99 -19.96 -14.10
CA ASN A 41 7.88 -19.11 -14.54
C ASN A 41 8.21 -17.62 -14.56
N LEU A 42 9.46 -17.24 -14.86
CA LEU A 42 9.91 -15.84 -14.82
C LEU A 42 9.02 -14.90 -15.67
N PHE A 43 8.58 -15.34 -16.84
CA PHE A 43 7.72 -14.55 -17.71
C PHE A 43 6.35 -14.24 -17.06
N SER A 44 5.73 -15.25 -16.44
CA SER A 44 4.46 -15.07 -15.71
C SER A 44 4.61 -14.13 -14.52
N ILE A 45 5.75 -14.18 -13.81
CA ILE A 45 6.05 -13.27 -12.70
C ILE A 45 6.13 -11.82 -13.19
N ILE A 46 6.86 -11.58 -14.29
CA ILE A 46 6.99 -10.23 -14.86
C ILE A 46 5.64 -9.68 -15.30
N ILE A 47 4.81 -10.48 -15.97
CA ILE A 47 3.46 -10.08 -16.35
C ILE A 47 2.62 -9.76 -15.11
N GLY A 48 2.67 -10.62 -14.09
CA GLY A 48 1.99 -10.39 -12.82
C GLY A 48 2.40 -9.07 -12.17
N LEU A 49 3.70 -8.76 -12.13
CA LEU A 49 4.22 -7.50 -11.60
C LEU A 49 3.71 -6.28 -12.38
N ILE A 50 3.62 -6.36 -13.71
CA ILE A 50 3.06 -5.28 -14.53
C ILE A 50 1.57 -5.08 -14.22
N ILE A 51 0.80 -6.17 -14.13
CA ILE A 51 -0.63 -6.10 -13.77
C ILE A 51 -0.81 -5.48 -12.39
N VAL A 52 0.00 -5.87 -11.40
CA VAL A 52 -0.03 -5.28 -10.05
C VAL A 52 0.34 -3.80 -10.07
N ALA A 53 1.37 -3.40 -10.81
CA ALA A 53 1.78 -1.99 -10.91
C ALA A 53 0.66 -1.11 -11.51
N VAL A 54 0.01 -1.59 -12.56
CA VAL A 54 -1.13 -0.92 -13.20
C VAL A 54 -2.32 -0.87 -12.25
N GLY A 55 -2.64 -1.98 -11.59
CA GLY A 55 -3.73 -2.05 -10.62
C GLY A 55 -3.51 -1.11 -9.43
N LEU A 56 -2.28 -1.03 -8.91
CA LEU A 56 -1.91 -0.12 -7.84
C LEU A 56 -2.07 1.35 -8.27
N ALA A 57 -1.63 1.70 -9.48
CA ALA A 57 -1.80 3.06 -10.00
C ALA A 57 -3.27 3.46 -10.10
N PHE A 58 -4.12 2.58 -10.64
CA PHE A 58 -5.58 2.81 -10.67
C PHE A 58 -6.19 2.90 -9.27
N PHE A 59 -5.77 2.03 -8.36
CA PHE A 59 -6.26 2.01 -6.98
C PHE A 59 -5.93 3.31 -6.24
N ILE A 60 -4.66 3.75 -6.26
CA ILE A 60 -4.22 5.00 -5.62
C ILE A 60 -4.96 6.18 -6.24
N ARG A 61 -5.08 6.22 -7.58
CA ARG A 61 -5.83 7.30 -8.23
C ARG A 61 -7.31 7.32 -7.84
N GLY A 62 -7.92 6.15 -7.68
CA GLY A 62 -9.28 6.02 -7.18
C GLY A 62 -9.43 6.53 -5.73
N LEU A 63 -8.45 6.25 -4.87
CA LEU A 63 -8.41 6.76 -3.50
C LEU A 63 -8.27 8.27 -3.43
N GLU A 64 -7.38 8.86 -4.24
CA GLU A 64 -7.16 10.31 -4.34
C GLU A 64 -8.43 11.06 -4.76
N LEU A 65 -9.22 10.49 -5.66
CA LEU A 65 -10.46 11.11 -6.13
C LEU A 65 -11.65 10.83 -5.20
N GLY A 66 -11.62 9.72 -4.47
CA GLY A 66 -12.73 9.25 -3.64
C GLY A 66 -12.55 9.56 -2.16
N ILE A 67 -11.74 8.75 -1.47
CA ILE A 67 -11.72 8.68 -0.01
C ILE A 67 -10.76 9.70 0.61
N PHE A 68 -9.61 9.97 -0.02
CA PHE A 68 -8.61 10.89 0.54
C PHE A 68 -9.16 12.30 0.80
N PRO A 69 -9.92 12.92 -0.12
CA PRO A 69 -10.50 14.25 0.13
C PRO A 69 -11.44 14.27 1.34
N ILE A 70 -12.16 13.17 1.60
CA ILE A 70 -13.05 13.07 2.77
C ILE A 70 -12.22 13.02 4.04
N GLY A 71 -11.18 12.17 4.07
CA GLY A 71 -10.28 12.04 5.21
C GLY A 71 -9.53 13.34 5.54
N GLU A 72 -9.02 14.02 4.52
CA GLU A 72 -8.30 15.29 4.67
C GLU A 72 -9.21 16.41 5.20
N ASN A 73 -10.41 16.57 4.66
CA ASN A 73 -11.35 17.58 5.13
C ASN A 73 -11.77 17.33 6.59
N LEU A 74 -12.03 16.08 6.96
CA LEU A 74 -12.33 15.72 8.35
C LEU A 74 -11.15 16.04 9.28
N ALA A 75 -9.92 15.71 8.89
CA ALA A 75 -8.72 16.02 9.66
C ALA A 75 -8.55 17.54 9.86
N ILE A 76 -8.77 18.32 8.80
CA ILE A 76 -8.72 19.79 8.83
C ILE A 76 -9.79 20.35 9.78
N ASP A 77 -11.02 19.83 9.72
CA ASP A 77 -12.11 20.29 10.59
C ASP A 77 -11.86 19.96 12.06
N PHE A 78 -11.30 18.79 12.36
CA PHE A 78 -10.87 18.45 13.72
C PHE A 78 -9.73 19.36 14.21
N ALA A 79 -8.76 19.67 13.35
CA ALA A 79 -7.67 20.59 13.67
C ALA A 79 -8.20 22.02 13.95
N LYS A 80 -9.13 22.52 13.12
CA LYS A 80 -9.76 23.85 13.28
C LYS A 80 -10.63 23.95 14.52
N LYS A 81 -11.26 22.85 14.95
CA LYS A 81 -12.07 22.79 16.18
C LYS A 81 -11.24 23.08 17.44
N GLY A 82 -9.91 23.02 17.37
CA GLY A 82 -8.99 23.39 18.45
C GLY A 82 -8.88 22.39 19.60
N SER A 83 -9.56 21.23 19.50
CA SER A 83 -9.50 20.18 20.51
C SER A 83 -8.49 19.11 20.12
N THR A 84 -7.31 19.15 20.74
CA THR A 84 -6.23 18.17 20.54
C THR A 84 -6.69 16.74 20.83
N PHE A 85 -7.60 16.56 21.80
CA PHE A 85 -8.14 15.24 22.14
C PHE A 85 -8.86 14.59 20.94
N TRP A 86 -9.76 15.32 20.28
CA TRP A 86 -10.51 14.79 19.14
C TRP A 86 -9.61 14.55 17.92
N LEU A 87 -8.63 15.42 17.69
CA LEU A 87 -7.64 15.23 16.64
C LEU A 87 -6.81 13.96 16.85
N LEU A 88 -6.30 13.76 18.07
CA LEU A 88 -5.52 12.57 18.42
C LEU A 88 -6.36 11.30 18.34
N LEU A 89 -7.61 11.32 18.82
CA LEU A 89 -8.50 10.17 18.76
C LEU A 89 -8.82 9.79 17.30
N PHE A 90 -9.06 10.78 16.44
CA PHE A 90 -9.27 10.56 15.01
C PHE A 90 -8.02 9.94 14.35
N ALA A 91 -6.85 10.56 14.54
CA ALA A 91 -5.59 10.07 13.99
C ALA A 91 -5.26 8.66 14.48
N PHE A 92 -5.49 8.39 15.77
CA PHE A 92 -5.34 7.07 16.36
C PHE A 92 -6.27 6.05 15.72
N THR A 93 -7.55 6.39 15.52
CA THR A 93 -8.53 5.45 14.94
C THR A 93 -8.20 5.13 13.49
N ILE A 94 -7.79 6.14 12.70
CA ILE A 94 -7.37 5.91 11.30
C ILE A 94 -6.11 5.04 11.26
N GLY A 95 -5.08 5.37 12.05
CA GLY A 95 -3.85 4.58 12.11
C GLY A 95 -4.08 3.15 12.60
N PHE A 96 -4.90 2.97 13.64
CA PHE A 96 -5.28 1.66 14.14
C PHE A 96 -6.03 0.86 13.06
N SER A 97 -6.95 1.49 12.34
CA SER A 97 -7.72 0.85 11.28
C SER A 97 -6.82 0.38 10.13
N THR A 98 -5.82 1.18 9.72
CA THR A 98 -4.88 0.77 8.66
C THR A 98 -3.98 -0.39 9.09
N THR A 99 -3.53 -0.40 10.35
CA THR A 99 -2.78 -1.51 10.94
C THR A 99 -3.61 -2.80 10.99
N VAL A 100 -4.87 -2.73 11.44
CA VAL A 100 -5.77 -3.90 11.49
C VAL A 100 -6.11 -4.40 10.09
N ALA A 101 -6.21 -3.50 9.11
CA ALA A 101 -6.48 -3.87 7.72
C ALA A 101 -5.29 -4.57 7.03
N GLU A 102 -4.08 -4.52 7.60
CA GLU A 102 -2.90 -5.14 7.02
C GLU A 102 -2.91 -6.68 7.23
N PRO A 103 -3.03 -7.50 6.17
CA PRO A 103 -3.16 -8.95 6.30
C PRO A 103 -1.95 -9.61 6.96
N ALA A 104 -0.75 -9.04 6.79
CA ALA A 104 0.47 -9.55 7.39
C ALA A 104 0.43 -9.48 8.92
N LEU A 105 -0.12 -8.41 9.50
CA LEU A 105 -0.26 -8.26 10.94
C LEU A 105 -1.34 -9.17 11.51
N ILE A 106 -2.45 -9.38 10.78
CA ILE A 106 -3.44 -10.39 11.15
C ILE A 106 -2.78 -11.78 11.24
N ALA A 107 -1.98 -12.17 10.24
CA ALA A 107 -1.29 -13.46 10.25
C ALA A 107 -0.32 -13.60 11.43
N ILE A 108 0.38 -12.53 11.82
CA ILE A 108 1.25 -12.53 13.00
C ILE A 108 0.44 -12.65 14.28
N ALA A 109 -0.69 -11.93 14.40
CA ALA A 109 -1.58 -12.02 15.55
C ALA A 109 -2.14 -13.45 15.72
N ASP A 110 -2.55 -14.08 14.62
CA ASP A 110 -3.01 -15.48 14.62
C ASP A 110 -1.89 -16.44 15.08
N LYS A 111 -0.66 -16.20 14.63
CA LYS A 111 0.51 -16.98 15.07
C LYS A 111 0.82 -16.76 16.55
N ALA A 112 0.72 -15.53 17.04
CA ALA A 112 0.92 -15.21 18.44
C ALA A 112 -0.13 -15.91 19.32
N ALA A 113 -1.40 -15.84 18.94
CA ALA A 113 -2.51 -16.50 19.64
C ALA A 113 -2.35 -18.03 19.68
N ALA A 114 -1.90 -18.63 18.57
CA ALA A 114 -1.63 -20.06 18.51
C ALA A 114 -0.50 -20.50 19.46
N ILE A 115 0.48 -19.64 19.72
CA ILE A 115 1.63 -19.93 20.59
C ILE A 115 1.33 -19.58 22.06
N SER A 116 0.50 -18.56 22.33
CA SER A 116 0.04 -18.22 23.69
C SER A 116 -0.99 -19.19 24.26
N GLY A 117 -1.65 -19.98 23.40
CA GLY A 117 -2.74 -20.88 23.79
C GLY A 117 -4.10 -20.17 23.92
N GLY A 118 -4.23 -18.98 23.32
CA GLY A 118 -5.30 -18.01 23.56
C GLY A 118 -4.71 -16.74 24.17
#